data_AF-E0NIM6-F1
#
_entry.id   AF-E0NIM6-F1
#
_cell.length_a   1.000
_cell.length_b   1.000
_cell.length_c   1.000
_cell.angle_alpha   90.00
_cell.angle_beta   90.00
_cell.angle_gamma   90.00
#
_symmetry.space_group_name_H-M   'P 1'
#
loop_
_entity.id
_entity.type
_entity.pdbx_description
1 polymer ?
#
loop_
_entity_poly.entity_id
_entity_poly.type
_entity_poly.pdbx_seq_one_letter_code
_entity_poly.pdbx_strand_id
1 'polypeptide(L)'
;MNTKVLVKNAIVLALYMLTISLNPYGFLMFQLRPGEALSVLPFFNRKYMPALIVGGALANITSPLGPIDMVVGGSCAIITYAISKYIKNPYINSGVFSLVSGILVSIMLFKTGNIDMSLKFPFLISVLSIAGSTLIVTVLATWIIKTTKLKSIIEED
;
A
#
# COMPACT_ATOMS: atom_id res chain seq x y z
N MET A 1 -4.40 17.01 20.27
CA MET A 1 -4.07 16.70 18.86
C MET A 1 -3.14 17.80 18.36
N ASN A 2 -1.93 17.49 17.90
CA ASN A 2 -0.98 18.51 17.45
C ASN A 2 -1.35 18.96 16.02
N THR A 3 -1.64 20.25 15.83
CA THR A 3 -2.08 20.82 14.55
C THR A 3 -1.06 20.57 13.43
N LYS A 4 0.24 20.60 13.74
CA LYS A 4 1.31 20.30 12.77
C LYS A 4 1.19 18.88 12.19
N VAL A 5 0.92 17.89 13.04
CA VAL A 5 0.79 16.48 12.63
C VAL A 5 -0.46 16.28 11.75
N LEU A 6 -1.55 16.99 12.06
CA LEU A 6 -2.76 16.96 11.24
C LEU A 6 -2.49 17.51 9.83
N VAL A 7 -1.83 18.67 9.74
CA VAL A 7 -1.47 19.28 8.44
C VAL A 7 -0.54 18.37 7.64
N LYS A 8 0.49 17.79 8.28
CA LYS A 8 1.38 16.82 7.62
C LYS A 8 0.61 15.61 7.07
N ASN A 9 -0.33 15.04 7.83
CA ASN A 9 -1.19 13.94 7.36
C ASN A 9 -2.09 14.36 6.19
N ALA A 10 -2.67 15.57 6.23
CA ALA A 10 -3.51 16.08 5.15
C ALA A 10 -2.73 16.25 3.84
N ILE A 11 -1.49 16.76 3.91
CA ILE A 11 -0.60 16.88 2.75
C ILE A 11 -0.27 15.50 2.17
N VAL A 12 0.10 14.53 3.02
CA VAL A 12 0.39 13.16 2.59
C VAL A 12 -0.83 12.52 1.93
N LEU A 13 -2.02 12.70 2.50
CA LEU A 13 -3.26 12.21 1.91
C LEU A 13 -3.54 12.86 0.55
N ALA A 14 -3.36 14.18 0.42
CA ALA A 14 -3.52 14.89 -0.85
C ALA A 14 -2.56 14.38 -1.93
N LEU A 15 -1.30 14.16 -1.57
CA LEU A 15 -0.31 13.56 -2.48
C LEU A 15 -0.72 12.13 -2.87
N TYR A 16 -1.21 11.34 -1.92
CA TYR A 16 -1.70 9.99 -2.19
C TYR A 16 -2.85 10.00 -3.22
N MET A 17 -3.86 10.85 -3.01
CA MET A 17 -4.97 11.03 -3.96
C MET A 17 -4.53 11.51 -5.34
N LEU A 18 -3.53 12.40 -5.39
CA LEU A 18 -2.94 12.83 -6.66
C LEU A 18 -2.25 11.66 -7.38
N THR A 19 -1.48 10.84 -6.67
CA THR A 19 -0.80 9.68 -7.27
C THR A 19 -1.77 8.61 -7.78
N ILE A 20 -2.93 8.46 -7.16
CA ILE A 20 -4.01 7.60 -7.68
C ILE A 20 -4.56 8.14 -9.00
N SER A 21 -4.71 9.45 -9.11
CA SER A 21 -5.22 10.09 -10.33
C SER A 21 -4.25 9.94 -11.52
N LEU A 22 -2.96 9.78 -11.24
CA LEU A 22 -1.90 9.52 -12.22
C LEU A 22 -1.70 8.03 -12.52
N ASN A 23 -2.40 7.15 -11.81
CA ASN A 23 -2.17 5.72 -11.91
C ASN A 23 -2.64 5.26 -13.31
N PRO A 24 -1.78 4.65 -14.14
CA PRO A 24 -2.27 3.93 -15.30
C PRO A 24 -3.27 2.90 -14.80
N TYR A 25 -4.42 2.74 -15.48
CA TYR A 25 -5.46 1.78 -15.13
C TYR A 25 -4.93 0.34 -15.17
N GLY A 26 -4.14 -0.03 -14.16
CA GLY A 26 -3.49 -1.30 -14.00
C GLY A 26 -4.47 -2.25 -13.34
N PHE A 27 -5.41 -2.77 -14.12
CA PHE A 27 -6.20 -3.95 -13.75
C PHE A 27 -5.56 -5.25 -14.28
N LEU A 28 -4.32 -5.15 -14.79
CA LEU A 28 -3.53 -6.26 -15.34
C LEU A 28 -2.58 -6.84 -14.28
N MET A 29 -1.97 -7.99 -14.59
CA MET A 29 -1.14 -8.78 -13.68
C MET A 29 0.00 -7.98 -13.02
N PHE A 30 0.60 -6.99 -13.70
CA PHE A 30 1.60 -6.09 -13.13
C PHE A 30 0.99 -4.74 -12.76
N GLN A 31 0.95 -4.41 -11.47
CA GLN A 31 0.42 -3.13 -10.96
C GLN A 31 1.52 -2.32 -10.28
N LEU A 32 2.15 -1.43 -11.05
CA LEU A 32 3.06 -0.43 -10.49
C LEU A 32 2.25 0.81 -10.14
N ARG A 33 1.78 0.89 -8.90
CA ARG A 33 1.03 2.05 -8.39
C ARG A 33 1.98 3.00 -7.67
N PRO A 34 2.16 4.24 -8.15
CA PRO A 34 3.00 5.23 -7.46
C PRO A 34 2.50 5.53 -6.03
N GLY A 35 1.19 5.40 -5.77
CA GLY A 35 0.63 5.53 -4.43
C GLY A 35 1.20 4.55 -3.41
N GLU A 36 1.63 3.35 -3.84
CA GLU A 36 2.28 2.37 -2.96
C GLU A 36 3.70 2.79 -2.55
N ALA A 37 4.31 3.75 -3.25
CA ALA A 37 5.56 4.33 -2.79
C ALA A 37 5.34 5.17 -1.52
N LEU A 38 4.18 5.80 -1.37
CA LEU A 38 3.84 6.59 -0.17
C LEU A 38 3.46 5.70 1.01
N SER A 39 2.98 4.47 0.77
CA SER A 39 2.56 3.55 1.83
C SER A 39 3.70 3.09 2.74
N VAL A 40 4.97 3.39 2.39
CA VAL A 40 6.17 3.11 3.21
C VAL A 40 6.45 4.17 4.28
N LEU A 41 5.86 5.37 4.20
CA LEU A 41 6.09 6.45 5.18
C LEU A 41 5.88 6.00 6.65
N PRO A 42 4.86 5.18 6.98
CA PRO A 42 4.64 4.69 8.33
C PRO A 42 5.73 3.75 8.86
N PHE A 43 6.55 3.18 7.96
CA PHE A 43 7.69 2.34 8.37
C PHE A 43 8.80 3.17 9.02
N PHE A 44 8.86 4.47 8.69
CA PHE A 44 9.79 5.42 9.28
C PHE A 44 9.14 6.21 10.42
N ASN A 45 7.90 6.69 10.21
CA ASN A 45 7.16 7.42 11.24
C ASN A 45 5.67 7.09 11.22
N ARG A 46 5.18 6.46 12.30
CA ARG A 46 3.79 6.01 12.41
C ARG A 46 2.75 7.12 12.45
N LYS A 47 3.16 8.37 12.64
CA LYS A 47 2.25 9.53 12.57
C LYS A 47 1.49 9.60 11.24
N TYR A 48 2.04 9.04 10.16
CA TYR A 48 1.43 9.03 8.82
C TYR A 48 0.48 7.85 8.57
N MET A 49 0.34 6.90 9.51
CA MET A 49 -0.56 5.74 9.36
C MET A 49 -2.00 6.15 9.00
N PRO A 50 -2.64 7.13 9.69
CA PRO A 50 -4.04 7.46 9.41
C PRO A 50 -4.25 7.97 7.98
N ALA A 51 -3.36 8.84 7.49
CA ALA A 51 -3.44 9.36 6.13
C ALA A 51 -3.39 8.24 5.08
N LEU A 52 -2.57 7.22 5.28
CA LEU A 52 -2.37 6.16 4.28
C LEU A 52 -3.40 5.04 4.39
N ILE A 53 -3.95 4.77 5.58
CA ILE A 53 -5.11 3.88 5.73
C ILE A 53 -6.32 4.50 5.01
N VAL A 54 -6.59 5.78 5.27
CA VAL A 54 -7.70 6.50 4.62
C VAL A 54 -7.43 6.63 3.12
N GLY A 55 -6.22 7.03 2.73
CA GLY A 55 -5.82 7.14 1.34
C GLY A 55 -5.99 5.84 0.57
N GLY A 56 -5.51 4.71 1.13
CA GLY A 56 -5.65 3.39 0.51
C GLY A 56 -7.10 2.92 0.38
N ALA A 57 -7.98 3.27 1.32
CA ALA A 57 -9.42 3.02 1.18
C ALA A 57 -10.03 3.89 0.07
N LEU A 58 -9.80 5.21 0.12
CA LEU A 58 -10.33 6.16 -0.86
C LEU A 58 -9.83 5.88 -2.29
N ALA A 59 -8.62 5.34 -2.44
CA ALA A 59 -8.04 4.93 -3.72
C ALA A 59 -8.94 4.02 -4.54
N ASN A 60 -9.71 3.18 -3.85
CA ASN A 60 -10.49 2.13 -4.46
C ASN A 60 -11.98 2.49 -4.57
N ILE A 61 -12.38 3.73 -4.25
CA ILE A 61 -13.77 4.19 -4.45
C ILE A 61 -14.19 4.14 -5.92
N THR A 62 -13.26 4.45 -6.83
CA THR A 62 -13.50 4.42 -8.27
C THR A 62 -13.25 3.03 -8.88
N SER A 63 -12.99 2.02 -8.06
CA SER A 63 -12.70 0.67 -8.54
C SER A 63 -13.98 0.01 -9.11
N PRO A 64 -13.89 -0.72 -10.25
CA PRO A 64 -14.99 -1.51 -10.79
C PRO A 64 -15.55 -2.55 -9.82
N LEU A 65 -14.72 -3.00 -8.86
CA LEU A 65 -15.09 -3.98 -7.84
C LEU A 65 -15.85 -3.36 -6.65
N GLY A 66 -16.03 -2.03 -6.66
CA GLY A 66 -16.87 -1.31 -5.72
C GLY A 66 -16.37 -1.32 -4.27
N PRO A 67 -17.26 -1.24 -3.27
CA PRO A 67 -16.91 -1.11 -1.85
C PRO A 67 -16.02 -2.25 -1.29
N ILE A 68 -16.06 -3.43 -1.92
CA ILE A 68 -15.24 -4.58 -1.49
C ILE A 68 -13.75 -4.25 -1.63
N ASP A 69 -13.37 -3.58 -2.72
CA ASP A 69 -11.96 -3.23 -2.98
C ASP A 69 -11.45 -2.18 -2.00
N MET A 70 -12.32 -1.23 -1.62
CA MET A 70 -12.05 -0.26 -0.56
C MET A 70 -11.77 -0.93 0.79
N VAL A 71 -12.57 -1.91 1.16
CA VAL A 71 -12.37 -2.66 2.42
C VAL A 71 -11.09 -3.47 2.36
N VAL A 72 -10.81 -4.16 1.26
CA VAL A 72 -9.59 -4.96 1.09
C VAL A 72 -8.34 -4.07 1.12
N GLY A 73 -8.31 -2.96 0.38
CA GLY A 73 -7.20 -2.02 0.39
C GLY A 73 -6.94 -1.41 1.76
N GLY A 74 -7.98 -0.96 2.45
CA GLY A 74 -7.86 -0.46 3.83
C GLY A 74 -7.37 -1.55 4.81
N SER A 75 -7.83 -2.79 4.63
CA SER A 75 -7.42 -3.94 5.45
C SER A 75 -5.93 -4.26 5.27
N CYS A 76 -5.41 -4.22 4.03
CA CYS A 76 -4.00 -4.40 3.73
C CYS A 76 -3.12 -3.42 4.52
N ALA A 77 -3.50 -2.13 4.51
CA ALA A 77 -2.79 -1.08 5.24
C ALA A 77 -2.85 -1.31 6.76
N ILE A 78 -4.04 -1.58 7.31
CA ILE A 78 -4.23 -1.81 8.76
C ILE A 78 -3.40 -3.00 9.24
N ILE A 79 -3.51 -4.15 8.55
CA ILE A 79 -2.79 -5.38 8.91
C ILE A 79 -1.29 -5.15 8.85
N THR A 80 -0.80 -4.55 7.76
CA THR A 80 0.64 -4.28 7.62
C THR A 80 1.14 -3.36 8.71
N TYR A 81 0.46 -2.24 8.97
CA TYR A 81 0.94 -1.28 9.95
C TYR A 81 0.83 -1.81 11.39
N ALA A 82 -0.13 -2.70 11.66
CA ALA A 82 -0.19 -3.45 12.91
C ALA A 82 1.01 -4.39 13.08
N ILE A 83 1.43 -5.11 12.04
CA ILE A 83 2.62 -5.98 12.07
C ILE A 83 3.91 -5.17 12.14
N SER A 84 3.97 -4.07 11.38
CA SER A 84 5.08 -3.10 11.38
C SER A 84 5.34 -2.51 12.76
N LYS A 85 4.36 -2.62 13.69
CA LYS A 85 4.57 -2.27 15.09
C LYS A 85 5.77 -2.97 15.73
N TYR A 86 6.02 -4.21 15.32
CA TYR A 86 7.00 -5.11 15.90
C TYR A 86 8.31 -5.20 15.09
N ILE A 87 8.35 -4.57 13.91
CA ILE A 87 9.46 -4.67 12.96
C ILE A 87 10.12 -3.31 12.80
N LYS A 88 11.39 -3.20 13.22
CA LYS A 88 12.18 -1.96 13.11
C LYS A 88 12.78 -1.73 11.73
N ASN A 89 12.95 -2.79 10.93
CA ASN A 89 13.60 -2.69 9.63
C ASN A 89 12.58 -2.34 8.52
N PRO A 90 12.69 -1.18 7.85
CA PRO A 90 11.73 -0.75 6.83
C PRO A 90 11.70 -1.64 5.58
N TYR A 91 12.81 -2.33 5.26
CA TYR A 91 12.84 -3.27 4.14
C TYR A 91 12.02 -4.53 4.44
N ILE A 92 12.05 -5.01 5.69
CA ILE A 92 11.20 -6.13 6.12
C ILE A 92 9.73 -5.70 6.09
N ASN A 93 9.43 -4.48 6.54
CA ASN A 93 8.07 -3.92 6.45
C ASN A 93 7.57 -3.82 5.00
N SER A 94 8.44 -3.47 4.05
CA SER A 94 8.12 -3.46 2.62
C SER A 94 7.75 -4.85 2.11
N GLY A 95 8.51 -5.88 2.52
CA GLY A 95 8.19 -7.28 2.21
C GLY A 95 6.86 -7.73 2.82
N VAL A 96 6.60 -7.39 4.08
CA VAL A 96 5.31 -7.69 4.74
C VAL A 96 4.15 -7.03 4.00
N PHE A 97 4.26 -5.74 3.67
CA PHE A 97 3.22 -5.01 2.96
C PHE A 97 2.91 -5.62 1.60
N SER A 98 3.97 -5.96 0.84
CA SER A 98 3.86 -6.63 -0.45
C SER A 98 3.15 -7.98 -0.35
N LEU A 99 3.52 -8.82 0.63
CA LEU A 99 2.92 -10.13 0.82
C LEU A 99 1.46 -10.04 1.25
N VAL A 100 1.14 -9.18 2.22
CA VAL A 100 -0.23 -8.95 2.69
C VAL A 100 -1.11 -8.48 1.53
N SER A 101 -0.64 -7.51 0.75
CA SER A 101 -1.37 -6.98 -0.41
C SER A 101 -1.54 -8.04 -1.50
N GLY A 102 -0.47 -8.78 -1.83
CA GLY A 102 -0.52 -9.84 -2.84
C GLY A 102 -1.52 -10.94 -2.50
N ILE A 103 -1.57 -11.37 -1.24
CA ILE A 103 -2.50 -12.42 -0.77
C ILE A 103 -3.94 -11.90 -0.75
N LEU A 104 -4.19 -10.77 -0.09
CA LEU A 104 -5.56 -10.27 0.11
C LEU A 104 -6.21 -9.84 -1.20
N VAL A 105 -5.48 -9.14 -2.07
CA VAL A 105 -5.99 -8.73 -3.38
C VAL A 105 -6.22 -9.96 -4.27
N SER A 106 -5.33 -10.97 -4.25
CA SER A 106 -5.54 -12.20 -5.01
C SER A 106 -6.77 -12.98 -4.54
N ILE A 107 -6.98 -13.12 -3.23
CA ILE A 107 -8.19 -13.75 -2.68
C ILE A 107 -9.45 -13.04 -3.17
N MET A 108 -9.44 -11.70 -3.13
CA MET A 108 -10.56 -10.88 -3.58
C MET A 108 -10.84 -11.04 -5.08
N LEU A 109 -9.80 -11.03 -5.92
CA LEU A 109 -9.94 -11.22 -7.37
C LEU A 109 -10.52 -12.59 -7.72
N PHE A 110 -10.06 -13.67 -7.08
CA PHE A 110 -10.58 -15.02 -7.32
C PHE A 110 -12.03 -15.17 -6.87
N LYS A 111 -12.35 -14.64 -5.69
CA LYS A 111 -13.71 -14.69 -5.14
C LYS A 111 -14.72 -13.88 -5.96
N THR A 112 -14.29 -12.75 -6.53
CA THR A 112 -15.17 -11.88 -7.32
C THR A 112 -15.24 -12.29 -8.79
N GLY A 113 -14.17 -12.87 -9.33
CA GLY A 113 -14.09 -13.33 -10.72
C GLY A 113 -14.74 -14.71 -10.98
N ASN A 114 -15.33 -15.36 -9.96
CA ASN A 114 -15.83 -16.74 -10.03
C ASN A 114 -14.78 -17.74 -10.58
N ILE A 115 -13.50 -17.48 -10.31
CA ILE A 115 -12.42 -18.37 -10.73
C ILE A 115 -12.23 -19.39 -9.61
N ASP A 116 -12.25 -20.68 -9.97
CA ASP A 116 -12.06 -21.75 -8.99
C ASP A 116 -10.76 -21.56 -8.21
N MET A 117 -10.86 -21.36 -6.90
CA MET A 117 -9.72 -21.24 -6.00
C MET A 117 -8.87 -22.53 -5.94
N SER A 118 -9.44 -23.64 -6.43
CA SER A 118 -8.77 -24.93 -6.64
C SER A 118 -7.68 -24.89 -7.71
N LEU A 119 -7.70 -23.90 -8.62
CA LEU A 119 -6.65 -23.64 -9.60
C LEU A 119 -5.44 -22.99 -8.93
N LYS A 120 -4.61 -23.82 -8.28
CA LYS A 120 -3.39 -23.40 -7.56
C LYS A 120 -2.43 -22.57 -8.42
N PHE A 121 -2.37 -22.83 -9.73
CA PHE A 121 -1.41 -22.21 -10.64
C PHE A 121 -1.78 -20.75 -10.97
N PRO A 122 -2.99 -20.42 -11.44
CA PRO A 122 -3.47 -19.04 -11.57
C PRO A 122 -3.37 -18.21 -10.28
N PHE A 123 -3.70 -18.78 -9.12
CA PHE A 123 -3.66 -18.06 -7.85
C PHE A 123 -2.24 -17.70 -7.44
N LEU A 124 -1.29 -18.63 -7.57
CA LEU A 124 0.11 -18.34 -7.23
C LEU A 124 0.69 -17.26 -8.14
N ILE A 125 0.35 -17.26 -9.42
CA ILE A 125 0.79 -16.24 -10.38
C ILE A 125 0.25 -14.86 -9.99
N SER A 126 -1.03 -14.75 -9.62
CA SER A 126 -1.60 -13.45 -9.22
C SER A 126 -0.93 -12.91 -7.95
N VAL A 127 -0.72 -13.79 -6.95
CA VAL A 127 -0.05 -13.41 -5.70
C VAL A 127 1.37 -12.93 -5.98
N LEU A 128 2.15 -13.70 -6.75
CA LEU A 128 3.53 -13.35 -7.06
C LEU A 128 3.64 -12.07 -7.89
N SER A 129 2.72 -11.86 -8.83
CA SER A 129 2.74 -10.68 -9.70
C SER A 129 2.38 -9.39 -8.94
N ILE A 130 1.33 -9.43 -8.10
CA ILE A 130 0.92 -8.29 -7.28
C ILE A 130 1.94 -8.03 -6.16
N ALA A 131 2.38 -9.08 -5.46
CA ALA A 131 3.40 -8.94 -4.42
C ALA A 131 4.71 -8.43 -5.03
N GLY A 132 5.17 -9.01 -6.14
CA GLY A 132 6.42 -8.62 -6.80
C GLY A 132 6.43 -7.16 -7.23
N SER A 133 5.36 -6.70 -7.90
CA SER A 133 5.23 -5.30 -8.31
C SER A 133 5.18 -4.34 -7.11
N THR A 134 4.42 -4.68 -6.06
CA THR A 134 4.37 -3.89 -4.81
C THR A 134 5.72 -3.87 -4.09
N LEU A 135 6.44 -4.99 -4.09
CA LEU A 135 7.76 -5.11 -3.45
C LEU A 135 8.78 -4.21 -4.15
N ILE A 136 8.82 -4.22 -5.48
CA ILE A 136 9.72 -3.37 -6.25
C ILE A 136 9.48 -1.90 -5.89
N VAL A 137 8.22 -1.44 -5.91
CA VAL A 137 7.88 -0.05 -5.61
C VAL A 137 8.22 0.33 -4.17
N THR A 138 7.86 -0.49 -3.19
CA THR A 138 8.08 -0.20 -1.76
C THR A 138 9.55 -0.26 -1.37
N VAL A 139 10.33 -1.19 -1.94
CA VAL A 139 11.78 -1.26 -1.72
C VAL A 139 12.49 -0.05 -2.33
N LEU A 140 12.13 0.33 -3.56
CA LEU A 140 12.67 1.53 -4.20
C LEU A 140 12.33 2.78 -3.37
N ALA A 141 11.08 2.94 -2.94
CA ALA A 141 10.66 4.06 -2.11
C ALA A 141 11.42 4.11 -0.77
N THR A 142 11.57 2.96 -0.11
CA THR A 142 12.36 2.82 1.13
C THR A 142 13.82 3.22 0.90
N TRP A 143 14.42 2.80 -0.22
CA TRP A 143 15.79 3.16 -0.58
C TRP A 143 15.94 4.66 -0.85
N ILE A 144 15.01 5.27 -1.59
CA ILE A 144 15.01 6.73 -1.86
C ILE A 144 14.92 7.51 -0.54
N ILE A 145 13.96 7.15 0.33
CA ILE A 145 13.77 7.86 1.61
C ILE A 145 15.03 7.74 2.47
N LYS A 146 15.63 6.55 2.55
CA LYS A 146 16.82 6.31 3.38
C LYS A 146 18.07 7.03 2.86
N THR A 147 18.20 7.18 1.54
CA THR A 147 19.37 7.80 0.89
C THR A 147 19.28 9.32 0.82
N THR A 148 18.08 9.88 0.88
CA THR A 148 17.84 11.33 0.71
C THR A 148 17.56 12.03 2.05
N LYS A 149 17.50 13.37 2.02
CA LYS A 149 17.09 14.21 3.17
C LYS A 149 15.62 14.01 3.57
N LEU A 150 14.84 13.21 2.83
CA LEU A 150 13.45 12.92 3.18
C LEU A 150 13.33 12.24 4.53
N LYS A 151 14.28 11.36 4.89
CA LYS A 151 14.26 10.68 6.19
C LYS A 151 14.17 11.66 7.36
N SER A 152 15.00 12.71 7.38
CA SER A 152 14.98 13.68 8.48
C SER A 152 13.67 14.45 8.53
N ILE A 153 13.11 14.85 7.38
CA ILE A 153 11.82 15.56 7.30
C ILE A 153 10.66 14.69 7.81
N ILE A 154 10.70 13.39 7.50
CA ILE A 154 9.66 12.42 7.89
C ILE A 154 9.74 12.12 9.40
N GLU A 155 10.95 11.99 9.95
CA GLU A 155 11.18 11.72 11.38
C GLU A 155 11.00 12.96 12.26
N GLU A 156 11.05 14.17 11.69
CA GLU A 156 10.90 15.43 12.43
C GLU A 156 9.50 15.61 13.04
N ASP A 157 9.47 16.07 14.29
CA ASP A 157 8.25 16.08 15.12
C ASP A 157 7.16 17.10 14.74
#